data_AF-A0A1Y4RAR2-F1
#
_entry.id   AF-A0A1Y4RAR2-F1
#
_cell.length_a   1.000
_cell.length_b   1.000
_cell.length_c   1.000
_cell.angle_alpha   90.00
_cell.angle_beta   90.00
_cell.angle_gamma   90.00
#
_symmetry.space_group_name_H-M   'P 1'
#
loop_
_entity.id
_entity.type
_entity.pdbx_description
1 polymer ?
#
loop_
_entity_poly.entity_id
_entity_poly.type
_entity_poly.pdbx_seq_one_letter_code
_entity_poly.pdbx_strand_id
1 'polypeptide(L)'
;MRTKCSVSQQIINLKSKNIKFNIINEQSAIQYLTHHTYYFKLKSFAKSFEYNEVKNVYINLDFAYLVELSKLDMYLREYIIKLSLDTEHF
;
A
#
# COMPACT_ATOMS: atom_id res chain seq x y z
N MET A 1 12.33 -9.83 19.36
CA MET A 1 11.47 -8.61 19.28
C MET A 1 11.75 -7.95 17.93
N ARG A 2 10.80 -7.97 16.97
CA ARG A 2 11.02 -7.34 15.66
C ARG A 2 10.98 -5.82 15.84
N THR A 3 12.11 -5.16 15.66
CA THR A 3 12.26 -3.70 15.78
C THR A 3 11.29 -3.01 14.83
N LYS A 4 10.51 -2.05 15.33
CA LYS A 4 9.58 -1.25 14.52
C LYS A 4 10.41 -0.50 13.48
N CYS A 5 10.36 -0.95 12.23
CA CYS A 5 11.08 -0.33 11.11
C CYS A 5 10.59 1.11 10.97
N SER A 6 11.49 2.10 11.09
CA SER A 6 11.12 3.52 10.96
C SER A 6 10.53 3.81 9.58
N VAL A 7 9.73 4.86 9.45
CA VAL A 7 9.12 5.24 8.16
C VAL A 7 10.19 5.47 7.08
N SER A 8 11.31 6.10 7.44
CA SER A 8 12.46 6.26 6.54
C SER A 8 13.00 4.91 6.05
N GLN A 9 13.13 3.94 6.95
CA GLN A 9 13.59 2.59 6.60
C GLN A 9 12.56 1.85 5.70
N GLN A 10 11.27 2.11 5.88
CA GLN A 10 10.23 1.60 5.00
C GLN A 10 10.35 2.15 3.57
N ILE A 11 10.59 3.45 3.42
CA ILE A 11 10.83 4.07 2.10
C ILE A 11 12.06 3.47 1.43
N ILE A 12 13.16 3.29 2.16
CA ILE A 12 14.37 2.64 1.65
C ILE A 12 14.06 1.21 1.16
N ASN A 13 13.27 0.45 1.91
CA ASN A 13 12.85 -0.90 1.53
C ASN A 13 11.97 -0.94 0.28
N LEU A 14 11.11 0.07 0.07
CA LEU A 14 10.29 0.16 -1.15
C LEU A 14 11.16 0.50 -2.36
N LYS A 15 12.08 1.44 -2.20
CA LYS A 15 13.04 1.82 -3.23
C LYS A 15 13.96 0.67 -3.64
N SER A 16 14.46 -0.11 -2.68
CA SER A 16 15.31 -1.27 -2.97
C SER A 16 14.58 -2.36 -3.77
N LYS A 17 13.24 -2.36 -3.72
CA LYS A 17 12.37 -3.22 -4.54
C LYS A 17 11.94 -2.58 -5.86
N ASN A 18 12.59 -1.49 -6.27
CA ASN A 18 12.32 -0.74 -7.51
C ASN A 18 10.91 -0.09 -7.55
N ILE A 19 10.28 0.12 -6.40
CA ILE A 19 9.02 0.86 -6.32
C ILE A 19 9.32 2.35 -6.53
N LYS A 20 8.63 2.95 -7.49
CA LYS A 20 8.80 4.35 -7.90
C LYS A 20 7.98 5.29 -7.03
N PHE A 21 8.43 6.54 -6.97
CA PHE A 21 7.79 7.64 -6.24
C PHE A 21 7.61 8.82 -7.21
N ASN A 22 7.15 8.52 -8.43
CA ASN A 22 7.03 9.48 -9.51
C ASN A 22 5.74 10.30 -9.38
N ILE A 23 4.65 9.67 -8.92
CA ILE A 23 3.34 10.32 -8.77
C ILE A 23 3.19 10.88 -7.36
N ILE A 24 3.47 10.06 -6.34
CA ILE A 24 3.56 10.52 -4.95
C ILE A 24 5.04 10.56 -4.59
N ASN A 25 5.54 11.77 -4.31
CA ASN A 25 6.94 11.96 -3.91
C ASN A 25 7.22 11.37 -2.53
N GLU A 26 8.51 11.21 -2.21
CA GLU A 26 8.96 10.58 -0.96
C GLU A 26 8.46 11.28 0.29
N GLN A 27 8.44 12.61 0.32
CA GLN A 27 7.98 13.37 1.48
C GLN A 27 6.49 13.12 1.76
N SER A 28 5.68 13.11 0.70
CA SER A 28 4.25 12.79 0.77
C SER A 28 4.02 11.34 1.15
N ALA A 29 4.86 10.41 0.65
CA ALA A 29 4.81 9.01 1.02
C ALA A 29 5.18 8.78 2.50
N ILE A 30 6.15 9.51 3.04
CA ILE A 30 6.50 9.49 4.47
C ILE A 30 5.32 9.95 5.30
N GLN A 31 4.70 11.08 4.95
CA GLN A 31 3.49 11.56 5.62
C GLN A 31 2.38 10.51 5.56
N TYR A 32 2.15 9.90 4.40
CA TYR A 32 1.14 8.87 4.21
C TYR A 32 1.37 7.65 5.11
N LEU A 33 2.59 7.11 5.11
CA LEU A 33 2.97 5.95 5.95
C LEU A 33 2.94 6.27 7.46
N THR A 34 3.09 7.54 7.83
CA THR A 34 3.02 7.98 9.23
C THR A 34 1.58 8.03 9.73
N HIS A 35 0.63 8.45 8.89
CA HIS A 35 -0.73 8.79 9.33
C HIS A 35 -1.82 7.80 8.91
N HIS A 36 -1.70 7.12 7.76
CA HIS A 36 -2.85 6.54 7.08
C HIS A 36 -2.87 5.01 6.96
N THR A 37 -1.74 4.30 7.04
CA THR A 37 -1.77 2.86 6.72
C THR A 37 -0.68 2.04 7.40
N TYR A 38 -1.03 0.85 7.87
CA TYR A 38 -0.07 -0.18 8.22
C TYR A 38 0.76 -0.56 6.98
N TYR A 39 2.05 -0.23 6.98
CA TYR A 39 3.01 -0.55 5.91
C TYR A 39 2.89 -1.98 5.35
N PHE A 40 2.63 -2.97 6.22
CA PHE A 40 2.46 -4.36 5.80
C PHE A 40 1.21 -4.58 4.93
N LYS A 41 0.10 -3.89 5.22
CA LYS A 41 -1.11 -3.91 4.38
C LYS A 41 -0.84 -3.26 3.04
N LEU A 42 -0.15 -2.11 3.04
CA LEU A 42 0.22 -1.44 1.79
C LEU A 42 1.09 -2.36 0.92
N LYS A 43 2.08 -2.99 1.54
CA LYS A 43 3.00 -3.93 0.87
C LYS A 43 2.29 -5.18 0.34
N SER A 44 1.19 -5.64 0.95
CA SER A 44 0.49 -6.82 0.43
C SER A 44 -0.14 -6.57 -0.94
N PHE A 45 -0.54 -5.33 -1.26
CA PHE A 45 -1.05 -4.99 -2.60
C PHE A 45 0.03 -5.06 -3.69
N ALA A 46 1.31 -4.93 -3.33
CA ALA A 46 2.40 -5.06 -4.29
C ALA A 46 2.48 -6.47 -4.90
N LYS A 47 1.93 -7.50 -4.23
CA LYS A 47 1.86 -8.87 -4.75
C LYS A 47 1.01 -9.01 -6.01
N SER A 48 0.12 -8.06 -6.28
CA SER A 48 -0.73 -8.03 -7.47
C SER A 48 0.00 -7.49 -8.71
N PHE A 49 1.24 -7.03 -8.56
CA PHE A 49 2.05 -6.49 -9.66
C PHE A 49 3.12 -7.48 -10.10
N GLU A 50 3.56 -7.31 -11.34
CA GLU A 50 4.61 -8.12 -11.92
C GLU A 50 5.93 -7.98 -11.14
N TYR A 51 6.58 -9.11 -10.90
CA TYR A 51 7.79 -9.20 -10.10
C TYR A 51 8.89 -9.94 -10.85
N ASN A 52 10.06 -9.31 -10.94
CA ASN A 52 11.25 -9.94 -11.50
C ASN A 52 11.98 -10.71 -10.40
N GLU A 53 11.83 -12.03 -10.40
CA GLU A 53 12.46 -12.92 -9.41
C GLU A 53 14.00 -12.90 -9.49
N VAL A 54 14.56 -12.85 -10.70
CA VAL A 54 16.03 -12.86 -10.92
C VAL A 54 16.70 -11.62 -10.32
N LYS A 55 16.08 -10.45 -10.51
CA LYS A 55 16.57 -9.17 -9.98
C LYS A 55 15.98 -8.83 -8.61
N ASN A 56 15.04 -9.64 -8.10
CA ASN A 56 14.37 -9.47 -6.82
C ASN A 56 13.67 -8.10 -6.67
N VAL A 57 13.06 -7.57 -7.75
CA VAL A 57 12.44 -6.23 -7.84
C VAL A 57 11.11 -6.22 -8.58
N TYR A 58 10.25 -5.23 -8.31
CA TYR A 58 8.99 -5.02 -9.04
C TYR A 58 9.22 -4.34 -10.40
N ILE A 59 8.31 -4.62 -11.33
CA ILE A 59 8.27 -4.02 -12.67
C ILE A 59 7.09 -3.02 -12.70
N ASN A 60 7.35 -1.79 -13.18
CA ASN A 60 6.36 -0.73 -13.40
C ASN A 60 5.44 -0.41 -12.20
N LEU A 61 5.93 -0.58 -10.97
CA LEU A 61 5.18 -0.30 -9.75
C LEU A 61 5.54 1.07 -9.18
N ASP A 62 4.55 1.95 -9.04
CA ASP A 62 4.66 3.22 -8.30
C ASP A 62 3.93 3.13 -6.95
N PHE A 63 4.45 3.82 -5.94
CA PHE A 63 3.86 3.91 -4.61
C PHE A 63 2.41 4.41 -4.65
N ALA A 64 2.09 5.33 -5.56
CA ALA A 64 0.73 5.84 -5.73
C ALA A 64 -0.28 4.75 -6.05
N TYR A 65 0.11 3.72 -6.81
CA TYR A 65 -0.80 2.62 -7.14
C TYR A 65 -1.16 1.79 -5.91
N LEU A 66 -0.20 1.58 -5.01
CA LEU A 66 -0.44 0.89 -3.74
C LEU A 66 -1.39 1.70 -2.84
N VAL A 67 -1.23 3.02 -2.82
CA VAL A 67 -2.12 3.93 -2.08
C VAL A 67 -3.54 3.85 -2.62
N GLU A 68 -3.72 3.92 -3.95
CA GLU A 68 -5.05 3.84 -4.56
C GLU A 68 -5.72 2.48 -4.32
N LEU A 69 -4.98 1.37 -4.44
CA LEU A 69 -5.52 0.04 -4.10
C LEU A 69 -5.95 -0.05 -2.63
N SER A 70 -5.19 0.57 -1.72
CA SER A 70 -5.56 0.61 -0.29
C SER A 70 -6.84 1.41 -0.05
N LYS A 71 -7.08 2.48 -0.81
CA LYS A 71 -8.33 3.26 -0.72
C LYS A 71 -9.50 2.47 -1.30
N LEU A 72 -9.31 1.83 -2.46
CA LEU A 72 -10.35 0.98 -3.06
C LEU A 72 -10.77 -0.18 -2.14
N ASP A 73 -9.81 -0.84 -1.47
CA ASP A 73 -10.11 -1.86 -0.45
C ASP A 73 -10.92 -1.30 0.73
N MET A 74 -10.66 -0.07 1.15
CA MET A 74 -11.44 0.60 2.20
C MET A 74 -12.87 0.88 1.73
N TYR A 75 -13.02 1.53 0.58
CA TYR A 75 -14.34 1.87 0.04
C TYR A 75 -15.18 0.64 -0.26
N LEU A 76 -14.57 -0.43 -0.80
CA LEU A 76 -15.26 -1.69 -1.03
C LEU A 76 -15.79 -2.29 0.28
N ARG A 77 -14.97 -2.27 1.35
CA ARG A 77 -15.39 -2.75 2.67
C ARG A 77 -16.55 -1.92 3.23
N GLU A 78 -16.47 -0.60 3.15
CA GLU A 78 -17.55 0.30 3.58
C GLU A 78 -18.84 0.04 2.82
N TYR A 79 -18.75 -0.14 1.50
CA TYR A 79 -19.89 -0.44 0.65
C TYR A 79 -20.54 -1.79 1.01
N ILE A 80 -19.74 -2.84 1.21
CA ILE A 80 -20.25 -4.16 1.62
C ILE A 80 -20.94 -4.07 2.98
N ILE A 81 -20.37 -3.37 3.96
CA ILE A 81 -20.99 -3.20 5.29
C ILE A 81 -22.34 -2.50 5.16
N LYS A 82 -22.41 -1.42 4.37
CA LYS A 82 -23.66 -0.70 4.14
C LYS A 82 -24.71 -1.60 3.51
N LEU A 83 -24.34 -2.34 2.46
CA LEU A 83 -25.22 -3.29 1.80
C LEU A 83 -25.75 -4.35 2.78
N SER A 84 -24.89 -4.89 3.63
CA SER A 84 -25.27 -5.87 4.64
C SER A 84 -26.29 -5.33 5.64
N LEU A 85 -26.08 -4.10 6.15
CA LEU A 85 -27.03 -3.44 7.06
C LEU A 85 -28.38 -3.16 6.39
N ASP A 86 -28.34 -2.70 5.12
CA ASP A 86 -29.55 -2.46 4.35
C ASP A 86 -30.35 -3.76 4.14
N THR A 87 -29.68 -4.92 3.98
CA THR A 87 -30.35 -6.23 3.87
C THR A 87 -30.83 -6.81 5.19
N GLU A 88 -30.19 -6.49 6.33
CA GLU A 88 -30.56 -6.99 7.65
C GLU A 88 -31.80 -6.27 8.21
N HIS A 89 -31.95 -4.98 7.92
CA HIS A 89 -33.07 -4.16 8.38
C HIS A 89 -34.32 -4.23 7.49
N PHE A 90 -34.42 -5.24 6.62
CA PHE A 90 -35.59 -5.50 5.77
C PHE A 90 -36.63 -6.40 6.43
#